data_AF-K2AIJ0-F1
#
_entry.id   AF-K2AIJ0-F1
#
_cell.length_a   1.000
_cell.length_b   1.000
_cell.length_c   1.000
_cell.angle_alpha   90.00
_cell.angle_beta   90.00
_cell.angle_gamma   90.00
#
_symmetry.space_group_name_H-M   'P 1'
#
loop_
_entity.id
_entity.type
_entity.pdbx_description
1 polymer ?
#
loop_
_entity_poly.entity_id
_entity_poly.type
_entity_poly.pdbx_seq_one_letter_code
_entity_poly.pdbx_strand_id
1 'polypeptide(L)'
;EAGSKPAALAAARDGAADNLQELEGIGPALAKLCHELGIFHFDQIAAWGPAEIAWMDGNLKGFRGRVSRDKWVAQAKIIVEAGLEEFRRRAKTNDY
;
A
#
# COMPACT_ATOMS: atom_id res chain seq x y z
N GLU A 1 -7.15 -1.73 20.30
CA GLU A 1 -5.67 -1.78 20.30
C GLU A 1 -5.17 -1.07 19.05
N ALA A 2 -4.14 -0.24 19.12
CA ALA A 2 -3.46 0.25 17.93
C ALA A 2 -2.71 -0.96 17.35
N GLY A 3 -2.99 -1.35 16.10
CA GLY A 3 -2.52 -2.62 15.53
C GLY A 3 -0.99 -2.77 15.46
N SER A 4 -0.51 -3.76 14.70
CA SER A 4 0.92 -4.09 14.61
C SER A 4 1.60 -3.32 13.48
N LYS A 5 2.83 -2.85 13.69
CA LYS A 5 3.60 -2.22 12.61
C LYS A 5 3.89 -3.25 11.51
N PRO A 6 3.62 -2.94 10.23
CA PRO A 6 3.94 -3.85 9.13
C PRO A 6 5.43 -4.13 8.98
N ALA A 7 5.74 -5.24 8.31
CA ALA A 7 7.10 -5.59 7.94
C ALA A 7 7.70 -4.50 7.03
N ALA A 8 8.68 -3.78 7.59
CA ALA A 8 9.38 -2.69 6.94
C ALA A 8 10.76 -3.16 6.45
N LEU A 9 11.21 -2.60 5.34
CA LEU A 9 12.56 -2.77 4.82
C LEU A 9 13.39 -1.51 5.13
N ALA A 10 14.71 -1.68 5.27
CA ALA A 10 15.63 -0.57 5.46
C ALA A 10 15.84 0.25 4.17
N ALA A 11 15.70 -0.40 3.02
CA ALA A 11 15.78 0.19 1.69
C ALA A 11 14.97 -0.67 0.70
N ALA A 12 14.65 -0.12 -0.46
CA ALA A 12 14.03 -0.88 -1.54
C ALA A 12 14.95 -2.02 -2.00
N ARG A 13 14.34 -3.17 -2.34
CA ARG A 13 15.09 -4.32 -2.87
C ARG A 13 15.73 -3.93 -4.20
N ASP A 14 16.98 -4.35 -4.39
CA ASP A 14 17.79 -4.03 -5.57
C ASP A 14 17.92 -2.52 -5.87
N GLY A 15 17.67 -1.65 -4.87
CA GLY A 15 17.70 -0.20 -5.02
C GLY A 15 16.52 0.40 -5.78
N ALA A 16 15.49 -0.40 -6.11
CA ALA A 16 14.33 0.04 -6.88
C ALA A 16 13.02 -0.21 -6.11
N ALA A 17 12.27 0.86 -5.84
CA ALA A 17 10.93 0.76 -5.23
C ALA A 17 9.87 0.61 -6.33
N ASP A 18 8.75 -0.04 -5.98
CA ASP A 18 7.57 -0.03 -6.84
C ASP A 18 6.95 1.37 -6.87
N ASN A 19 6.24 1.68 -7.95
CA ASN A 19 5.47 2.91 -8.01
C ASN A 19 4.18 2.77 -7.18
N LEU A 20 4.23 3.00 -5.87
CA LEU A 20 3.06 2.87 -4.99
C LEU A 20 1.87 3.76 -5.42
N GLN A 21 2.11 4.81 -6.21
CA GLN A 21 1.07 5.68 -6.76
C GLN A 21 0.17 4.99 -7.79
N GLU A 22 0.50 3.78 -8.23
CA GLU A 22 -0.43 2.95 -9.00
C GLU A 22 -1.67 2.59 -8.18
N LEU A 23 -1.54 2.43 -6.86
CA LEU A 23 -2.68 2.17 -5.98
C LEU A 23 -3.52 3.44 -5.85
N GLU A 24 -4.82 3.32 -6.12
CA GLU A 24 -5.75 4.42 -5.98
C GLU A 24 -5.82 4.88 -4.52
N GLY A 25 -5.75 6.21 -4.33
CA GLY A 25 -5.67 6.83 -3.01
C GLY A 25 -4.25 7.11 -2.52
N ILE A 26 -3.21 6.58 -3.18
CA ILE A 26 -1.80 6.91 -2.88
C ILE A 26 -1.31 8.04 -3.80
N GLY A 27 -1.34 9.27 -3.28
CA GLY A 27 -0.66 10.40 -3.92
C GLY A 27 0.84 10.50 -3.59
N PRO A 28 1.59 11.43 -4.21
CA PRO A 28 3.04 11.58 -4.00
C PRO A 28 3.45 11.72 -2.53
N ALA A 29 2.66 12.45 -1.74
CA ALA A 29 2.91 12.64 -0.30
C ALA A 29 2.75 11.33 0.50
N LEU A 30 1.74 10.52 0.17
CA LEU A 30 1.49 9.23 0.82
C LEU A 30 2.55 8.20 0.42
N ALA A 31 2.93 8.15 -0.86
CA ALA A 31 4.02 7.30 -1.33
C ALA A 31 5.32 7.61 -0.58
N LYS A 32 5.65 8.89 -0.40
CA LYS A 32 6.81 9.32 0.40
C LYS A 32 6.71 8.83 1.85
N LEU A 33 5.56 9.01 2.50
CA LEU A 33 5.36 8.52 3.88
C LEU A 33 5.49 7.00 3.98
N CYS A 34 4.96 6.24 3.01
CA CYS A 34 5.15 4.79 2.94
C CYS A 34 6.64 4.43 2.86
N HIS A 35 7.40 5.09 1.99
CA HIS A 35 8.84 4.87 1.85
C HIS A 35 9.60 5.21 3.14
N GLU A 36 9.26 6.32 3.81
CA GLU A 36 9.83 6.69 5.11
C GLU A 36 9.53 5.66 6.21
N LEU A 37 8.42 4.92 6.08
CA LEU A 37 8.03 3.82 6.96
C LEU A 37 8.64 2.47 6.57
N GLY A 38 9.44 2.42 5.51
CA GLY A 38 10.10 1.22 5.00
C GLY A 38 9.20 0.34 4.12
N ILE A 39 8.13 0.92 3.57
CA ILE A 39 7.22 0.25 2.65
C ILE A 39 7.54 0.73 1.24
N PHE A 40 8.13 -0.14 0.41
CA PHE A 40 8.61 0.20 -0.93
C PHE A 40 7.93 -0.60 -2.03
N HIS A 41 7.25 -1.71 -1.69
CA HIS A 41 6.77 -2.65 -2.68
C HIS A 41 5.29 -3.04 -2.49
N PHE A 42 4.65 -3.43 -3.59
CA PHE A 42 3.24 -3.86 -3.57
C PHE A 42 3.04 -5.14 -2.74
N ASP A 43 3.98 -6.09 -2.75
CA ASP A 43 3.86 -7.32 -1.94
C ASP A 43 3.88 -7.04 -0.44
N GLN A 44 4.61 -6.01 0.02
CA GLN A 44 4.56 -5.60 1.42
C GLN A 44 3.12 -5.19 1.81
N ILE A 45 2.45 -4.41 0.96
CA ILE A 45 1.08 -3.94 1.19
C ILE A 45 0.08 -5.10 1.05
N ALA A 46 0.25 -5.97 0.06
CA ALA A 46 -0.61 -7.12 -0.18
C ALA A 46 -0.60 -8.12 0.98
N ALA A 47 0.51 -8.20 1.72
CA ALA A 47 0.68 -9.07 2.88
C ALA A 47 0.06 -8.54 4.19
N TRP A 48 -0.43 -7.30 4.22
CA TRP A 48 -0.98 -6.73 5.46
C TRP A 48 -2.27 -7.43 5.89
N GLY A 49 -2.32 -7.75 7.19
CA GLY A 49 -3.53 -8.18 7.86
C GLY A 49 -4.27 -7.01 8.53
N PRO A 50 -5.37 -7.30 9.25
CA PRO A 50 -6.16 -6.28 9.94
C PRO A 50 -5.34 -5.44 10.93
N ALA A 51 -4.33 -6.04 11.57
CA ALA A 51 -3.47 -5.35 12.52
C ALA A 51 -2.57 -4.32 11.83
N GLU A 52 -1.93 -4.68 10.72
CA GLU A 52 -1.07 -3.78 9.95
C GLU A 52 -1.86 -2.65 9.31
N ILE A 53 -3.05 -2.96 8.80
CA ILE A 53 -3.98 -1.96 8.25
C ILE A 53 -4.33 -0.93 9.34
N ALA A 54 -4.76 -1.40 10.52
CA ALA A 54 -5.13 -0.52 11.63
C ALA A 54 -3.94 0.33 12.10
N TRP A 55 -2.73 -0.23 12.11
CA TRP A 55 -1.53 0.54 12.43
C TRP A 55 -1.25 1.62 11.38
N MET A 56 -1.25 1.27 10.09
CA MET A 56 -0.99 2.24 9.02
C MET A 56 -2.03 3.35 9.00
N ASP A 57 -3.31 3.02 9.17
CA ASP A 57 -4.40 4.00 9.25
C ASP A 57 -4.25 4.99 10.41
N GLY A 58 -3.63 4.58 11.52
CA GLY A 58 -3.33 5.46 12.65
C GLY A 58 -2.06 6.28 12.48
N ASN A 59 -1.07 5.76 11.75
CA ASN A 59 0.29 6.28 11.69
C ASN A 59 0.61 7.13 10.45
N LEU A 60 -0.23 7.09 9.41
CA LEU A 60 -0.14 8.02 8.27
C LEU A 60 -0.63 9.42 8.68
N LYS A 61 0.30 10.25 9.19
CA LYS A 61 0.04 11.62 9.66
C LYS A 61 -0.63 12.46 8.57
N GLY A 62 -1.81 13.03 8.88
CA GLY A 62 -2.59 13.83 7.94
C GLY A 62 -3.47 13.01 6.96
N PHE A 63 -3.34 11.69 6.97
CA PHE A 63 -4.01 10.78 6.02
C PHE A 63 -4.61 9.56 6.71
N ARG A 64 -5.15 9.75 7.92
CA ARG A 64 -5.71 8.65 8.72
C ARG A 64 -6.87 7.95 8.01
N GLY A 65 -6.92 6.63 8.14
CA GLY A 65 -8.02 5.79 7.60
C GLY A 65 -7.95 5.51 6.09
N ARG A 66 -6.91 5.99 5.39
CA ARG A 66 -6.80 5.86 3.93
C ARG A 66 -6.55 4.42 3.47
N VAL A 67 -5.78 3.63 4.22
CA VAL A 67 -5.45 2.25 3.84
C VAL A 67 -6.70 1.39 3.75
N SER A 68 -7.57 1.47 4.76
CA SER A 68 -8.85 0.75 4.75
C SER A 68 -9.82 1.34 3.74
N ARG A 69 -10.01 2.67 3.75
CA ARG A 69 -11.05 3.33 2.94
C ARG A 69 -10.81 3.18 1.45
N ASP A 70 -9.55 3.31 1.04
CA ASP A 70 -9.14 3.20 -0.36
C ASP A 70 -8.71 1.75 -0.69
N LYS A 71 -8.92 0.78 0.20
CA LYS A 71 -8.72 -0.67 -0.05
C LYS A 71 -7.33 -1.05 -0.57
N TRP A 72 -6.27 -0.43 -0.06
CA TRP A 72 -4.91 -0.60 -0.61
C TRP A 72 -4.46 -2.06 -0.69
N VAL A 73 -4.81 -2.88 0.32
CA VAL A 73 -4.44 -4.29 0.37
C VAL A 73 -5.08 -5.10 -0.77
N ALA A 74 -6.35 -4.85 -1.08
CA ALA A 74 -7.05 -5.54 -2.17
C ALA A 74 -6.45 -5.17 -3.53
N GLN A 75 -6.22 -3.88 -3.75
CA GLN A 75 -5.56 -3.36 -4.95
C GLN A 75 -4.14 -3.95 -5.13
N ALA A 76 -3.34 -3.95 -4.07
CA ALA A 76 -1.98 -4.48 -4.10
C ALA A 76 -1.95 -5.99 -4.39
N LYS A 77 -2.92 -6.76 -3.86
CA LYS A 77 -3.07 -8.18 -4.17
C LYS A 77 -3.30 -8.41 -5.65
N ILE A 78 -4.19 -7.66 -6.29
CA ILE A 78 -4.41 -7.75 -7.74
C ILE A 78 -3.12 -7.48 -8.51
N ILE A 79 -2.35 -6.46 -8.13
CA ILE A 79 -1.07 -6.16 -8.80
C ILE A 79 -0.08 -7.31 -8.65
N VAL A 80 0.02 -7.90 -7.46
CA VAL A 80 0.95 -9.02 -7.18
C VAL A 80 0.51 -10.30 -7.89
N GLU A 81 -0.78 -10.59 -7.94
CA GLU A 81 -1.33 -11.84 -8.48
C GLU A 81 -1.55 -11.80 -9.99
N ALA A 82 -1.99 -10.66 -10.52
CA ALA A 82 -2.43 -10.51 -11.91
C ALA A 82 -1.65 -9.45 -12.71
N GLY A 83 -0.77 -8.69 -12.05
CA GLY A 83 0.06 -7.67 -12.69
C GLY A 83 -0.61 -6.30 -12.81
N LEU A 84 0.22 -5.28 -13.11
CA LEU A 84 -0.20 -3.89 -13.22
C LEU A 84 -1.21 -3.63 -14.35
N GLU A 85 -1.07 -4.31 -15.49
CA GLU A 85 -1.96 -4.11 -16.64
C GLU A 85 -3.40 -4.54 -16.33
N GLU A 86 -3.56 -5.70 -15.68
CA GLU A 86 -4.87 -6.19 -15.25
C GLU A 86 -5.43 -5.34 -14.13
N PHE A 87 -4.61 -4.94 -13.15
CA PHE A 87 -5.04 -3.99 -12.13
C PHE A 87 -5.57 -2.69 -12.74
N ARG A 88 -4.82 -2.06 -13.66
CA ARG A 88 -5.25 -0.82 -14.34
C ARG A 88 -6.53 -1.00 -15.14
N ARG A 89 -6.82 -2.21 -15.64
CA ARG A 89 -8.10 -2.52 -16.28
C ARG A 89 -9.24 -2.54 -15.25
N ARG A 90 -9.06 -3.22 -14.13
CA ARG A 90 -10.07 -3.35 -13.06
C ARG A 90 -10.32 -2.06 -12.29
N ALA A 91 -9.28 -1.25 -12.12
CA ALA A 91 -9.34 0.08 -11.51
C ALA A 91 -10.37 1.00 -12.18
N LYS A 92 -10.52 0.91 -13.52
CA LYS A 92 -11.49 1.72 -14.28
C LYS A 92 -12.95 1.50 -13.85
N THR A 93 -13.24 0.34 -13.26
CA THR A 93 -14.58 -0.03 -12.77
C THR A 93 -14.62 -0.17 -11.26
N ASN A 94 -13.55 0.24 -10.55
CA ASN A 94 -13.38 0.08 -9.10
C ASN A 94 -13.58 -1.37 -8.60
N ASP A 95 -13.20 -2.35 -9.42
CA ASP A 95 -13.32 -3.79 -9.14
C ASP A 95 -12.03 -4.30 -8.47
N TYR A 96 -11.91 -4.11 -7.16
CA TYR A 96 -10.73 -4.54 -6.38
C TYR A 96 -11.02 -5.69 -5.41
#